data_AF-A0A1Y2B7S5-F1
#
_entry.id   AF-A0A1Y2B7S5-F1
#
_cell.length_a   1.000
_cell.length_b   1.000
_cell.length_c   1.000
_cell.angle_alpha   90.00
_cell.angle_beta   90.00
_cell.angle_gamma   90.00
#
_symmetry.space_group_name_H-M   'P 1'
#
loop_
_entity.id
_entity.type
_entity.pdbx_description
1 polymer ?
#
loop_
_entity_poly.entity_id
_entity_poly.type
_entity_poly.pdbx_seq_one_letter_code
_entity_poly.pdbx_strand_id
1 'polypeptide(L)'
;MKFINIIAYSLSIVGLANAACNGAYAQCGGVNFKGENCCVNGYTCKVLSDWYHQCVPGTTNNKSNNNNNGNTAKNNAAAPAPAPSPPKNNNNNNNNNVVLPPKNPPNNANNNNNAGANKIGTIYIAGDSTADNNGANNGKTAGWGKYLGDYFSVPVNNQAKSGQSARTFWRDGRWNALIKNVRKGDYVLIEFGHNDTGGPNTAAKKGSVVGTGNETVKVGNEIVHTFPWYIRQMAKQVLDKGATPVLMSNTPNFSFNKGKVPASGRFGGYMKLVAEEMKIPFIDHYNYIARQWEKLGENNIKSKNWFPTDYKHTAPGAADFNAQMIVNAAKCQNIKDLVSALNTKGNQVKYSCSV
;
A
#
# COMPACT_ATOMS: atom_id res chain seq x y z
N MET A 1 -51.09 -32.79 43.12
CA MET A 1 -49.93 -31.92 43.43
C MET A 1 -49.31 -31.51 42.11
N LYS A 2 -49.32 -30.22 41.79
CA LYS A 2 -48.77 -29.65 40.54
C LYS A 2 -47.44 -28.95 40.85
N PHE A 3 -46.64 -28.81 39.78
CA PHE A 3 -45.60 -27.79 39.52
C PHE A 3 -44.17 -28.09 40.01
N ILE A 4 -43.06 -27.77 39.31
CA ILE A 4 -42.74 -27.12 38.02
C ILE A 4 -41.26 -27.47 37.72
N ASN A 5 -40.92 -27.81 36.46
CA ASN A 5 -39.54 -27.85 35.97
C ASN A 5 -39.13 -26.44 35.51
N ILE A 6 -38.08 -25.86 36.11
CA ILE A 6 -37.51 -24.57 35.68
C ILE A 6 -36.30 -24.87 34.78
N ILE A 7 -36.46 -24.65 33.47
CA ILE A 7 -35.36 -24.60 32.51
C ILE A 7 -34.95 -23.14 32.36
N ALA A 8 -33.72 -22.81 32.75
CA ALA A 8 -33.16 -21.47 32.60
C ALA A 8 -32.68 -21.29 31.15
N TYR A 9 -33.34 -20.41 30.40
CA TYR A 9 -32.85 -19.92 29.11
C TYR A 9 -31.90 -18.75 29.34
N SER A 10 -30.64 -18.90 28.95
CA SER A 10 -29.69 -17.78 28.86
C SER A 10 -30.02 -16.95 27.62
N LEU A 11 -30.40 -15.69 27.85
CA LEU A 11 -30.65 -14.71 26.80
C LEU A 11 -29.31 -14.10 26.34
N SER A 12 -28.85 -14.49 25.15
CA SER A 12 -27.69 -13.87 24.50
C SER A 12 -28.09 -12.50 23.94
N ILE A 13 -27.58 -11.42 24.52
CA ILE A 13 -27.71 -10.07 23.95
C ILE A 13 -26.79 -10.00 22.72
N VAL A 14 -27.38 -10.05 21.52
CA VAL A 14 -26.67 -9.77 20.27
C VAL A 14 -26.59 -8.25 20.13
N GLY A 15 -25.42 -7.67 20.38
CA GLY A 15 -25.17 -6.27 20.09
C GLY A 15 -25.27 -6.01 18.58
N LEU A 16 -26.23 -5.19 18.17
CA LEU A 16 -26.32 -4.66 16.81
C LEU A 16 -25.16 -3.69 16.60
N ALA A 17 -24.08 -4.16 15.98
CA ALA A 17 -23.07 -3.28 15.44
C ALA A 17 -23.64 -2.58 14.21
N ASN A 18 -23.91 -1.28 14.30
CA ASN A 18 -24.12 -0.44 13.11
C ASN A 18 -22.81 -0.41 12.34
N ALA A 19 -22.72 -1.22 11.30
CA ALA A 19 -21.51 -1.32 10.49
C ALA A 19 -21.43 -0.10 9.55
N ALA A 20 -20.44 0.75 9.81
CA ALA A 20 -20.15 1.90 8.95
C ALA A 20 -19.58 1.43 7.60
N CYS A 21 -19.93 2.11 6.51
CA CYS A 21 -19.34 1.84 5.20
C CYS A 21 -17.83 1.94 5.23
N ASN A 22 -17.16 1.11 4.43
CA ASN A 22 -15.70 1.06 4.44
C ASN A 22 -15.13 2.39 3.96
N GLY A 23 -14.06 2.80 4.63
CA GLY A 23 -13.33 4.02 4.30
C GLY A 23 -12.84 4.03 2.85
N ALA A 24 -12.43 5.22 2.41
CA ALA A 24 -11.75 5.40 1.14
C ALA A 24 -10.63 4.35 0.98
N TYR A 25 -10.63 3.63 -0.14
CA TYR A 25 -9.64 2.59 -0.49
C TYR A 25 -9.56 1.36 0.40
N ALA A 26 -10.48 1.20 1.34
CA ALA A 26 -10.64 -0.03 2.08
C ALA A 26 -11.20 -1.15 1.18
N GLN A 27 -10.98 -2.38 1.61
CA GLN A 27 -11.63 -3.52 0.98
C GLN A 27 -13.13 -3.41 1.23
N CYS A 28 -13.92 -3.58 0.17
CA CYS A 28 -15.38 -3.47 0.20
C CYS A 28 -16.04 -4.70 -0.43
N GLY A 29 -15.28 -5.79 -0.57
CA GLY A 29 -15.76 -7.01 -1.19
C GLY A 29 -14.64 -7.94 -1.63
N GLY A 30 -15.05 -9.03 -2.27
CA GLY A 30 -14.21 -10.14 -2.67
C GLY A 30 -14.62 -11.43 -1.95
N VAL A 31 -14.36 -12.59 -2.55
CA VAL A 31 -14.67 -13.87 -1.95
C VAL A 31 -14.02 -14.01 -0.56
N ASN A 32 -14.81 -14.51 0.41
CA ASN A 32 -14.48 -14.65 1.84
C ASN A 32 -14.32 -13.34 2.63
N PHE A 33 -14.59 -12.18 2.04
CA PHE A 33 -14.62 -10.91 2.77
C PHE A 33 -15.83 -10.85 3.73
N LYS A 34 -15.59 -10.42 4.98
CA LYS A 34 -16.60 -10.36 6.06
C LYS A 34 -16.97 -8.94 6.50
N GLY A 35 -16.50 -7.91 5.80
CA GLY A 35 -16.83 -6.51 6.09
C GLY A 35 -18.02 -6.01 5.29
N GLU A 36 -18.33 -4.72 5.43
CA GLU A 36 -19.43 -4.08 4.70
C GLU A 36 -19.17 -4.05 3.19
N ASN A 37 -20.19 -4.09 2.35
CA ASN A 37 -19.96 -3.98 0.89
C ASN A 37 -20.04 -2.53 0.38
N CYS A 38 -20.36 -1.58 1.26
CA CYS A 38 -20.48 -0.17 0.90
C CYS A 38 -19.18 0.62 1.16
N CYS A 39 -19.04 1.75 0.47
CA CYS A 39 -17.93 2.68 0.59
C CYS A 39 -18.41 4.03 1.13
N VAL A 40 -17.52 4.78 1.78
CA VAL A 40 -17.78 6.17 2.18
C VAL A 40 -18.15 7.04 0.98
N ASN A 41 -18.83 8.16 1.24
CA ASN A 41 -19.30 9.07 0.20
C ASN A 41 -18.15 9.53 -0.73
N GLY A 42 -18.43 9.57 -2.04
CA GLY A 42 -17.44 9.85 -3.09
C GLY A 42 -16.64 8.63 -3.56
N TYR A 43 -16.88 7.45 -2.99
CA TYR A 43 -16.21 6.20 -3.35
C TYR A 43 -17.19 5.13 -3.78
N THR A 44 -16.78 4.34 -4.76
CA THR A 44 -17.52 3.18 -5.25
C THR A 44 -16.70 1.94 -5.02
N CYS A 45 -17.36 0.86 -4.60
CA CYS A 45 -16.70 -0.43 -4.49
C CYS A 45 -16.37 -0.98 -5.89
N LYS A 46 -15.11 -0.89 -6.29
CA LYS A 46 -14.64 -1.42 -7.57
C LYS A 46 -14.08 -2.82 -7.39
N VAL A 47 -14.63 -3.76 -8.16
CA VAL A 47 -14.07 -5.09 -8.31
C VAL A 47 -12.69 -4.96 -8.95
N LEU A 48 -11.63 -5.27 -8.20
CA LEU A 48 -10.28 -5.37 -8.75
C LEU A 48 -9.94 -6.82 -9.11
N SER A 49 -10.56 -7.77 -8.43
CA SER A 49 -10.56 -9.20 -8.71
C SER A 49 -11.72 -9.89 -7.98
N ASP A 50 -11.98 -11.16 -8.28
CA ASP A 50 -13.00 -11.96 -7.58
C ASP A 50 -12.82 -11.97 -6.05
N TRP A 51 -11.59 -11.75 -5.55
CA TRP A 51 -11.22 -11.92 -4.13
C TRP A 51 -10.93 -10.59 -3.41
N TYR A 52 -10.89 -9.48 -4.14
CA TYR A 52 -10.59 -8.16 -3.58
C TYR A 52 -11.29 -7.05 -4.36
N HIS A 53 -12.25 -6.40 -3.72
CA HIS A 53 -12.87 -5.18 -4.22
C HIS A 53 -12.40 -4.02 -3.35
N GLN A 54 -12.17 -2.87 -3.96
CA GLN A 54 -11.64 -1.70 -3.26
C GLN A 54 -12.55 -0.50 -3.43
N CYS A 55 -12.77 0.26 -2.36
CA CYS A 55 -13.41 1.57 -2.45
C CYS A 55 -12.51 2.52 -3.24
N VAL A 56 -12.84 2.83 -4.50
CA VAL A 56 -12.08 3.79 -5.32
C VAL A 56 -12.90 5.04 -5.56
N PRO A 57 -12.29 6.21 -5.85
CA PRO A 57 -13.05 7.43 -6.14
C PRO A 57 -14.04 7.19 -7.28
N GLY A 58 -15.31 7.52 -7.05
CA GLY A 58 -16.33 7.47 -8.09
C GLY A 58 -16.18 8.66 -9.02
N THR A 59 -16.20 8.45 -10.34
CA THR A 59 -16.45 9.54 -11.27
C THR A 59 -17.91 9.95 -11.09
N THR A 60 -18.16 11.18 -10.64
CA THR A 60 -19.52 11.74 -10.59
C THR A 60 -20.02 11.97 -12.02
N ASN A 61 -20.43 10.91 -12.70
CA ASN A 61 -21.39 11.04 -13.78
C ASN A 61 -22.77 11.04 -13.14
N ASN A 62 -23.28 12.25 -12.99
CA ASN A 62 -24.64 12.52 -12.56
C ASN A 62 -25.61 11.97 -13.64
N LYS A 63 -25.90 10.67 -13.58
CA LYS A 63 -27.05 10.05 -14.21
C LYS A 63 -27.79 9.26 -13.14
N SER A 64 -28.86 9.88 -12.66
CA SER A 64 -29.98 9.21 -12.04
C SER A 64 -30.34 7.97 -12.85
N ASN A 65 -30.01 6.78 -12.34
CA ASN A 65 -30.58 5.54 -12.84
C ASN A 65 -31.83 5.25 -12.03
N ASN A 66 -32.92 5.87 -12.49
CA ASN A 66 -34.28 5.47 -12.19
C ASN A 66 -34.50 4.13 -12.90
N ASN A 67 -34.41 3.01 -12.19
CA ASN A 67 -34.96 1.73 -12.66
C ASN A 67 -35.79 1.12 -11.54
N ASN A 68 -37.06 1.54 -11.54
CA ASN A 68 -38.15 0.79 -10.93
C ASN A 68 -38.32 -0.53 -11.70
N ASN A 69 -38.21 -1.65 -11.01
CA ASN A 69 -39.12 -2.75 -11.27
C ASN A 69 -39.53 -3.36 -9.93
N GLY A 70 -40.80 -3.16 -9.60
CA GLY A 70 -41.35 -3.49 -8.30
C GLY A 70 -41.59 -4.99 -8.15
N ASN A 71 -41.51 -5.45 -6.90
CA ASN A 71 -42.57 -6.29 -6.39
C ASN A 71 -42.90 -5.87 -4.96
N THR A 72 -44.18 -5.62 -4.76
CA THR A 72 -44.80 -4.95 -3.61
C THR A 72 -44.89 -5.83 -2.38
N ALA A 73 -44.55 -5.29 -1.21
CA ALA A 73 -45.27 -5.56 0.02
C ALA A 73 -45.22 -4.31 0.92
N LYS A 74 -46.40 -3.70 1.08
CA LYS A 74 -46.68 -2.57 1.98
C LYS A 74 -46.39 -2.99 3.43
N ASN A 75 -45.88 -2.06 4.24
CA ASN A 75 -46.37 -1.79 5.60
C ASN A 75 -45.92 -0.40 6.04
N ASN A 76 -46.90 0.44 6.39
CA ASN A 76 -46.72 1.77 6.96
C ASN A 76 -46.27 1.68 8.42
N ALA A 77 -45.23 2.43 8.81
CA ALA A 77 -45.05 2.86 10.20
C ALA A 77 -44.17 4.12 10.26
N ALA A 78 -44.57 5.06 11.11
CA ALA A 78 -44.07 6.42 11.23
C ALA A 78 -42.63 6.52 11.79
N ALA A 79 -41.98 7.64 11.46
CA ALA A 79 -40.63 8.01 11.89
C ALA A 79 -40.53 8.30 13.39
N PRO A 80 -39.39 7.97 14.05
CA PRO A 80 -38.95 8.64 15.26
C PRO A 80 -37.76 9.58 15.01
N ALA A 81 -37.75 10.65 15.80
CA ALA A 81 -36.79 11.76 15.84
C ALA A 81 -35.34 11.34 16.20
N PRO A 82 -34.32 12.18 15.90
CA PRO A 82 -32.91 11.84 16.13
C PRO A 82 -32.54 11.89 17.63
N ALA A 83 -31.75 10.91 18.07
CA ALA A 83 -31.17 10.80 19.42
C ALA A 83 -29.70 11.30 19.45
N PRO A 84 -29.14 11.62 20.64
CA PRO A 84 -28.36 12.85 20.87
C PRO A 84 -26.85 12.72 20.70
N SER A 85 -26.19 13.87 20.51
CA SER A 85 -24.73 14.02 20.39
C SER A 85 -23.98 13.69 21.70
N PRO A 86 -22.83 12.99 21.67
CA PRO A 86 -21.95 12.83 22.83
C PRO A 86 -21.10 14.09 23.12
N PRO A 87 -20.54 14.22 24.33
CA PRO A 87 -20.26 15.50 24.98
C PRO A 87 -19.00 16.20 24.45
N LYS A 88 -19.07 17.53 24.39
CA LYS A 88 -17.89 18.41 24.25
C LYS A 88 -16.98 18.22 25.46
N ASN A 89 -15.84 17.58 25.27
CA ASN A 89 -14.73 17.72 26.20
C ASN A 89 -13.84 18.88 25.74
N ASN A 90 -14.01 20.02 26.41
CA ASN A 90 -13.08 21.15 26.35
C ASN A 90 -11.82 20.77 27.12
N ASN A 91 -10.75 20.43 26.39
CA ASN A 91 -9.40 20.66 26.88
C ASN A 91 -8.54 21.19 25.73
N ASN A 92 -8.47 22.51 25.67
CA ASN A 92 -7.47 23.25 24.93
C ASN A 92 -6.08 22.91 25.49
N ASN A 93 -5.27 22.21 24.68
CA ASN A 93 -3.84 22.48 24.63
C ASN A 93 -3.36 22.20 23.20
N ASN A 94 -3.41 23.26 22.41
CA ASN A 94 -2.83 23.36 21.08
C ASN A 94 -1.32 23.22 21.15
N ASN A 95 -0.76 22.28 20.39
CA ASN A 95 0.25 22.57 19.37
C ASN A 95 0.63 21.26 18.66
N ASN A 96 0.02 21.02 17.49
CA ASN A 96 0.58 20.24 16.38
C ASN A 96 -0.30 20.46 15.15
N ASN A 97 -0.12 21.63 14.52
CA ASN A 97 -0.77 21.98 13.27
C ASN A 97 -0.14 21.15 12.14
N VAL A 98 -0.83 20.11 11.69
CA VAL A 98 -0.60 19.54 10.37
C VAL A 98 -1.21 20.50 9.37
N VAL A 99 -0.37 21.38 8.81
CA VAL A 99 -0.74 22.21 7.66
C VAL A 99 -0.92 21.28 6.46
N LEU A 100 -2.16 21.03 6.08
CA LEU A 100 -2.49 20.45 4.77
C LEU A 100 -2.00 21.43 3.68
N PRO A 101 -1.35 20.97 2.61
CA PRO A 101 -0.95 21.85 1.52
C PRO A 101 -2.19 22.48 0.85
N PRO A 102 -2.09 23.73 0.35
CA PRO A 102 -3.20 24.42 -0.28
C PRO A 102 -3.69 23.69 -1.54
N LYS A 103 -5.00 23.75 -1.75
CA LYS A 103 -5.77 22.99 -2.75
C LYS A 103 -5.56 23.38 -4.22
N ASN A 104 -4.55 24.18 -4.59
CA ASN A 104 -4.29 24.58 -5.97
C ASN A 104 -2.81 24.42 -6.34
N PRO A 105 -2.44 23.55 -7.31
CA PRO A 105 -1.12 23.61 -7.93
C PRO A 105 -1.01 24.84 -8.84
N PRO A 106 0.18 25.43 -9.03
CA PRO A 106 0.38 26.44 -10.05
C PRO A 106 0.10 25.85 -11.43
N ASN A 107 -0.69 26.58 -12.24
CA ASN A 107 -0.91 26.29 -13.65
C ASN A 107 0.44 26.15 -14.36
N ASN A 108 0.73 24.97 -14.90
CA ASN A 108 1.84 24.80 -15.82
C ASN A 108 1.41 25.32 -17.19
N ALA A 109 1.77 26.57 -17.46
CA ALA A 109 1.71 27.14 -18.80
C ALA A 109 2.67 26.38 -19.73
N ASN A 110 2.18 26.03 -20.92
CA ASN A 110 2.96 25.47 -22.01
C ASN A 110 4.22 26.30 -22.28
N ASN A 111 5.38 25.76 -21.93
CA ASN A 111 6.67 26.24 -22.44
C ASN A 111 7.35 25.11 -23.19
N ASN A 112 7.14 25.11 -24.51
CA ASN A 112 8.01 24.42 -25.47
C ASN A 112 9.37 25.13 -25.45
N ASN A 113 10.31 24.62 -24.65
CA ASN A 113 11.73 24.93 -24.79
C ASN A 113 12.53 23.65 -24.55
N ASN A 114 13.26 23.22 -25.57
CA ASN A 114 14.28 22.19 -25.49
C ASN A 114 15.38 22.64 -24.50
N ALA A 115 15.21 22.28 -23.22
CA ALA A 115 16.21 22.39 -22.18
C ALA A 115 16.63 20.96 -21.79
N GLY A 116 17.95 20.69 -21.75
CA GLY A 116 18.52 19.37 -21.53
C GLY A 116 17.84 18.62 -20.39
N ALA A 117 17.53 17.34 -20.63
CA ALA A 117 16.87 16.47 -19.66
C ALA A 117 17.54 16.62 -18.30
N ASN A 118 16.76 17.06 -17.30
CA ASN A 118 17.23 17.27 -15.96
C ASN A 118 17.75 15.92 -15.44
N LYS A 119 19.07 15.78 -15.33
CA LYS A 119 19.70 14.49 -15.02
C LYS A 119 19.30 14.09 -13.59
N ILE A 120 18.59 12.98 -13.45
CA ILE A 120 18.28 12.36 -12.14
C ILE A 120 19.57 12.14 -11.34
N GLY A 121 19.48 12.39 -10.03
CA GLY A 121 20.54 12.15 -9.07
C GLY A 121 20.64 10.68 -8.65
N THR A 122 20.73 10.43 -7.35
CA THR A 122 20.78 9.09 -6.76
C THR A 122 19.37 8.51 -6.62
N ILE A 123 19.23 7.20 -6.84
CA ILE A 123 18.03 6.44 -6.50
C ILE A 123 18.24 5.81 -5.12
N TYR A 124 17.49 6.27 -4.12
CA TYR A 124 17.47 5.66 -2.79
C TYR A 124 16.37 4.61 -2.69
N ILE A 125 16.59 3.58 -1.87
CA ILE A 125 15.60 2.54 -1.60
C ILE A 125 15.31 2.50 -0.09
N ALA A 126 14.05 2.66 0.27
CA ALA A 126 13.52 2.36 1.60
C ALA A 126 12.65 1.10 1.50
N GLY A 127 12.99 0.08 2.28
CA GLY A 127 12.20 -1.15 2.30
C GLY A 127 12.65 -2.19 3.33
N ASP A 128 12.17 -3.41 3.14
CA ASP A 128 12.37 -4.52 4.08
C ASP A 128 13.32 -5.62 3.56
N SER A 129 13.18 -6.86 4.03
CA SER A 129 14.05 -7.98 3.65
C SER A 129 13.98 -8.34 2.17
N THR A 130 12.85 -8.08 1.49
CA THR A 130 12.73 -8.37 0.06
C THR A 130 13.50 -7.37 -0.81
N ALA A 131 13.94 -6.25 -0.23
CA ALA A 131 14.76 -5.23 -0.87
C ALA A 131 16.20 -5.16 -0.31
N ASP A 132 16.48 -5.65 0.91
CA ASP A 132 17.81 -5.61 1.57
C ASP A 132 18.92 -6.29 0.72
N ASN A 133 20.09 -5.67 0.65
CA ASN A 133 21.29 -6.20 -0.02
C ASN A 133 21.68 -7.62 0.41
N ASN A 134 21.45 -7.95 1.67
CA ASN A 134 21.78 -9.25 2.25
C ASN A 134 20.56 -10.17 2.40
N GLY A 135 19.39 -9.73 1.93
CA GLY A 135 18.13 -10.45 2.09
C GLY A 135 17.83 -10.80 3.55
N ALA A 136 17.48 -12.06 3.79
CA ALA A 136 17.31 -12.66 5.11
C ALA A 136 18.02 -14.02 5.21
N ASN A 137 17.85 -14.70 6.36
CA ASN A 137 18.30 -16.08 6.57
C ASN A 137 19.83 -16.26 6.37
N ASN A 138 20.62 -15.37 6.97
CA ASN A 138 22.09 -15.45 7.02
C ASN A 138 22.77 -15.53 5.63
N GLY A 139 22.31 -14.72 4.67
CA GLY A 139 22.91 -14.61 3.34
C GLY A 139 22.49 -15.70 2.35
N LYS A 140 21.57 -16.60 2.73
CA LYS A 140 20.98 -17.60 1.82
C LYS A 140 20.01 -17.01 0.79
N THR A 141 19.61 -15.76 0.99
CA THR A 141 18.64 -15.05 0.14
C THR A 141 19.17 -13.65 -0.19
N ALA A 142 18.54 -12.99 -1.16
CA ALA A 142 18.86 -11.63 -1.55
C ALA A 142 17.58 -10.83 -1.79
N GLY A 143 17.65 -9.52 -1.57
CA GLY A 143 16.59 -8.59 -1.92
C GLY A 143 16.83 -7.93 -3.29
N TRP A 144 15.75 -7.48 -3.93
CA TRP A 144 15.79 -6.86 -5.26
C TRP A 144 16.64 -5.59 -5.30
N GLY A 145 16.72 -4.85 -4.18
CA GLY A 145 17.50 -3.62 -4.11
C GLY A 145 18.99 -3.83 -4.29
N LYS A 146 19.50 -5.06 -4.06
CA LYS A 146 20.88 -5.45 -4.38
C LYS A 146 21.21 -5.32 -5.87
N TYR A 147 20.24 -5.67 -6.72
CA TYR A 147 20.44 -5.81 -8.16
C TYR A 147 19.97 -4.60 -8.95
N LEU A 148 19.17 -3.72 -8.35
CA LEU A 148 18.61 -2.58 -9.06
C LEU A 148 19.69 -1.68 -9.69
N GLY A 149 20.82 -1.49 -9.01
CA GLY A 149 21.95 -0.70 -9.50
C GLY A 149 22.49 -1.14 -10.86
N ASP A 150 22.38 -2.43 -11.20
CA ASP A 150 22.87 -2.97 -12.46
C ASP A 150 22.14 -2.42 -13.70
N TYR A 151 20.96 -1.82 -13.52
CA TYR A 151 20.08 -1.38 -14.61
C TYR A 151 20.12 0.12 -14.85
N PHE A 152 20.78 0.89 -13.98
CA PHE A 152 20.83 2.35 -14.06
C PHE A 152 22.26 2.84 -14.30
N SER A 153 22.36 4.01 -14.93
CA SER A 153 23.61 4.77 -15.13
C SER A 153 23.88 5.76 -14.00
N VAL A 154 22.98 5.81 -13.01
CA VAL A 154 23.08 6.66 -11.82
C VAL A 154 23.25 5.81 -10.56
N PRO A 155 23.82 6.36 -9.47
CA PRO A 155 24.00 5.61 -8.24
C PRO A 155 22.67 5.11 -7.66
N VAL A 156 22.66 3.87 -7.19
CA VAL A 156 21.57 3.31 -6.38
C VAL A 156 22.07 3.12 -4.95
N ASN A 157 21.42 3.79 -4.00
CA ASN A 157 21.74 3.71 -2.58
C ASN A 157 20.65 2.92 -1.84
N ASN A 158 20.91 1.64 -1.61
CA ASN A 158 19.97 0.75 -0.95
C ASN A 158 20.04 0.87 0.58
N GLN A 159 18.99 1.42 1.20
CA GLN A 159 18.84 1.55 2.64
C GLN A 159 17.81 0.57 3.22
N ALA A 160 17.26 -0.33 2.39
CA ALA A 160 16.34 -1.37 2.85
C ALA A 160 16.99 -2.26 3.91
N LYS A 161 16.19 -2.72 4.87
CA LYS A 161 16.69 -3.58 5.94
C LYS A 161 15.74 -4.70 6.32
N SER A 162 16.30 -5.89 6.40
CA SER A 162 15.64 -7.10 6.85
C SER A 162 14.87 -6.91 8.15
N GLY A 163 13.61 -7.35 8.14
CA GLY A 163 12.71 -7.30 9.28
C GLY A 163 12.03 -5.95 9.53
N GLN A 164 12.31 -4.89 8.77
CA GLN A 164 11.65 -3.61 8.98
C GLN A 164 10.22 -3.57 8.45
N SER A 165 9.36 -2.85 9.17
CA SER A 165 8.05 -2.38 8.71
C SER A 165 8.13 -0.87 8.45
N ALA A 166 7.08 -0.24 7.90
CA ALA A 166 7.07 1.23 7.75
C ALA A 166 7.23 1.92 9.12
N ARG A 167 6.55 1.39 10.15
CA ARG A 167 6.67 1.85 11.55
C ARG A 167 8.08 1.71 12.08
N THR A 168 8.71 0.54 11.97
CA THR A 168 10.04 0.34 12.56
C THR A 168 11.14 1.05 11.77
N PHE A 169 11.00 1.16 10.44
CA PHE A 169 11.92 1.95 9.62
C PHE A 169 11.91 3.43 10.02
N TRP A 170 10.73 3.96 10.37
CA TRP A 170 10.58 5.28 10.96
C TRP A 170 11.15 5.37 12.37
N ARG A 171 10.65 4.53 13.29
CA ARG A 171 10.99 4.56 14.72
C ARG A 171 12.48 4.35 14.97
N ASP A 172 13.11 3.43 14.26
CA ASP A 172 14.49 3.03 14.51
C ASP A 172 15.50 3.97 13.83
N GLY A 173 15.05 5.13 13.33
CA GLY A 173 15.89 6.20 12.77
C GLY A 173 16.46 5.92 11.38
N ARG A 174 16.11 4.81 10.74
CA ARG A 174 16.57 4.48 9.37
C ARG A 174 16.04 5.46 8.34
N TRP A 175 14.78 5.87 8.48
CA TRP A 175 14.23 6.94 7.65
C TRP A 175 15.04 8.23 7.77
N ASN A 176 15.33 8.65 9.01
CA ASN A 176 16.11 9.86 9.27
C ASN A 176 17.52 9.78 8.66
N ALA A 177 18.17 8.61 8.73
CA ALA A 177 19.48 8.39 8.12
C ALA A 177 19.43 8.48 6.59
N LEU A 178 18.39 7.93 5.95
CA LEU A 178 18.18 8.00 4.51
C LEU A 178 17.92 9.45 4.07
N ILE A 179 16.87 10.08 4.62
CA ILE A 179 16.36 11.37 4.15
C ILE A 179 17.34 12.53 4.38
N LYS A 180 18.28 12.38 5.33
CA LYS A 180 19.38 13.34 5.54
C LYS A 180 20.25 13.51 4.30
N ASN A 181 20.42 12.45 3.51
CA ASN A 181 21.32 12.43 2.35
C ASN A 181 20.61 12.79 1.03
N VAL A 182 19.28 12.74 1.00
CA VAL A 182 18.47 13.03 -0.18
C VAL A 182 18.56 14.53 -0.52
N ARG A 183 18.74 14.80 -1.82
CA ARG A 183 18.87 16.13 -2.42
C ARG A 183 17.89 16.30 -3.58
N LYS A 184 17.73 17.54 -4.03
CA LYS A 184 16.90 17.87 -5.18
C LYS A 184 17.32 17.05 -6.41
N GLY A 185 16.34 16.44 -7.09
CA GLY A 185 16.55 15.60 -8.27
C GLY A 185 16.85 14.12 -7.98
N ASP A 186 17.00 13.73 -6.71
CA ASP A 186 17.07 12.32 -6.33
C ASP A 186 15.70 11.65 -6.42
N TYR A 187 15.70 10.31 -6.48
CA TYR A 187 14.51 9.49 -6.37
C TYR A 187 14.55 8.67 -5.09
N VAL A 188 13.39 8.42 -4.47
CA VAL A 188 13.29 7.52 -3.31
C VAL A 188 12.19 6.50 -3.56
N LEU A 189 12.58 5.26 -3.83
CA LEU A 189 11.67 4.13 -3.97
C LEU A 189 11.30 3.63 -2.57
N ILE A 190 10.01 3.58 -2.25
CA ILE A 190 9.50 3.21 -0.92
C ILE A 190 8.59 1.99 -1.07
N GLU A 191 8.99 0.87 -0.49
CA GLU A 191 8.26 -0.41 -0.52
C GLU A 191 8.22 -1.07 0.87
N PHE A 192 7.02 -1.24 1.42
CA PHE A 192 6.78 -1.91 2.70
C PHE A 192 5.46 -2.67 2.67
N GLY A 193 5.26 -3.57 3.64
CA GLY A 193 4.00 -4.29 3.84
C GLY A 193 4.18 -5.69 4.43
N HIS A 194 5.31 -6.35 4.17
CA HIS A 194 5.55 -7.73 4.62
C HIS A 194 5.60 -7.87 6.14
N ASN A 195 6.07 -6.84 6.84
CA ASN A 195 6.28 -6.83 8.29
C ASN A 195 5.27 -5.93 9.04
N ASP A 196 4.34 -5.29 8.32
CA ASP A 196 3.36 -4.35 8.87
C ASP A 196 2.10 -5.04 9.40
N THR A 197 2.03 -6.37 9.31
CA THR A 197 0.94 -7.22 9.80
C THR A 197 0.91 -7.32 11.33
N GLY A 198 -0.14 -7.95 11.89
CA GLY A 198 -0.26 -8.24 13.31
C GLY A 198 -0.70 -7.08 14.21
N GLY A 199 -0.65 -5.84 13.72
CA GLY A 199 -1.10 -4.67 14.47
C GLY A 199 -0.11 -4.16 15.53
N PRO A 200 -0.50 -3.13 16.30
CA PRO A 200 0.45 -2.30 17.03
C PRO A 200 0.99 -2.95 18.32
N ASN A 201 0.26 -3.92 18.88
CA ASN A 201 0.51 -4.52 20.20
C ASN A 201 1.21 -5.89 20.16
N THR A 202 1.72 -6.31 19.00
CA THR A 202 2.51 -7.56 18.91
C THR A 202 3.80 -7.45 19.72
N ALA A 203 4.33 -8.58 20.19
CA ALA A 203 5.63 -8.62 20.89
C ALA A 203 6.76 -7.99 20.07
N ALA A 204 6.75 -8.18 18.74
CA ALA A 204 7.72 -7.60 17.83
C ALA A 204 7.52 -6.09 17.56
N LYS A 205 6.36 -5.52 17.92
CA LYS A 205 6.01 -4.09 17.79
C LYS A 205 6.30 -3.53 16.39
N LYS A 206 5.96 -4.30 15.35
CA LYS A 206 6.18 -3.92 13.94
C LYS A 206 4.93 -3.38 13.25
N GLY A 207 3.77 -3.95 13.58
CA GLY A 207 2.52 -3.54 12.95
C GLY A 207 2.12 -2.11 13.32
N SER A 208 1.36 -1.49 12.42
CA SER A 208 0.79 -0.16 12.57
C SER A 208 -0.64 -0.22 13.10
N VAL A 209 -1.22 0.93 13.47
CA VAL A 209 -2.65 1.06 13.76
C VAL A 209 -3.45 0.74 12.50
N VAL A 210 -4.61 0.11 12.67
CA VAL A 210 -5.57 -0.10 11.58
C VAL A 210 -6.24 1.24 11.26
N GLY A 211 -6.27 1.59 9.98
CA GLY A 211 -6.85 2.85 9.52
C GLY A 211 -6.09 3.37 8.31
N THR A 212 -6.63 4.44 7.72
CA THR A 212 -6.02 5.11 6.56
C THR A 212 -5.72 6.57 6.82
N GLY A 213 -6.11 7.13 7.96
CA GLY A 213 -5.95 8.53 8.31
C GLY A 213 -4.91 8.73 9.42
N ASN A 214 -5.26 9.60 10.36
CA ASN A 214 -4.40 10.04 11.47
C ASN A 214 -4.67 9.25 12.77
N GLU A 215 -5.30 8.08 12.68
CA GLU A 215 -5.56 7.25 13.85
C GLU A 215 -4.24 6.88 14.54
N THR A 216 -4.27 6.89 15.87
CA THR A 216 -3.11 6.58 16.70
C THR A 216 -3.47 5.70 17.87
N VAL A 217 -2.47 4.99 18.39
CA VAL A 217 -2.55 4.31 19.68
C VAL A 217 -1.22 4.43 20.40
N LYS A 218 -1.26 4.57 21.73
CA LYS A 218 -0.06 4.56 22.56
C LYS A 218 0.35 3.11 22.85
N VAL A 219 1.57 2.73 22.50
CA VAL A 219 2.17 1.42 22.81
C VAL A 219 3.44 1.63 23.62
N GLY A 220 3.34 1.46 24.95
CA GLY A 220 4.40 1.88 25.87
C GLY A 220 4.65 3.39 25.76
N ASN A 221 5.86 3.78 25.39
CA ASN A 221 6.25 5.19 25.22
C ASN A 221 6.16 5.67 23.76
N GLU A 222 5.68 4.83 22.83
CA GLU A 222 5.55 5.17 21.42
C GLU A 222 4.11 5.56 21.08
N ILE A 223 3.92 6.67 20.35
CA ILE A 223 2.67 6.93 19.63
C ILE A 223 2.77 6.26 18.27
N VAL A 224 1.95 5.23 18.08
CA VAL A 224 1.93 4.44 16.85
C VAL A 224 0.83 4.98 15.95
N HIS A 225 1.17 5.20 14.68
CA HIS A 225 0.24 5.71 13.66
C HIS A 225 -0.23 4.59 12.73
N THR A 226 -1.11 4.93 11.79
CA THR A 226 -1.50 4.03 10.69
C THR A 226 -0.36 3.84 9.69
N PHE A 227 -0.41 2.75 8.92
CA PHE A 227 0.55 2.52 7.84
C PHE A 227 0.55 3.68 6.81
N PRO A 228 -0.61 4.12 6.26
CA PRO A 228 -0.64 5.27 5.35
C PRO A 228 -0.08 6.55 5.95
N TRP A 229 -0.23 6.79 7.25
CA TRP A 229 0.38 7.95 7.90
C TRP A 229 1.90 7.95 7.76
N TYR A 230 2.58 6.83 8.06
CA TYR A 230 4.03 6.74 7.91
C TYR A 230 4.47 6.96 6.46
N ILE A 231 3.76 6.36 5.50
CA ILE A 231 4.07 6.52 4.08
C ILE A 231 3.88 7.97 3.62
N ARG A 232 2.82 8.66 4.06
CA ARG A 232 2.63 10.10 3.78
C ARG A 232 3.77 10.94 4.33
N GLN A 233 4.22 10.69 5.56
CA GLN A 233 5.34 11.44 6.14
C GLN A 233 6.63 11.23 5.35
N MET A 234 6.94 9.98 4.99
CA MET A 234 8.12 9.65 4.19
C MET A 234 8.07 10.36 2.82
N ALA A 235 6.98 10.18 2.07
CA ALA A 235 6.80 10.81 0.76
C ALA A 235 6.85 12.34 0.84
N LYS A 236 6.23 12.94 1.86
CA LYS A 236 6.26 14.39 2.07
C LYS A 236 7.68 14.90 2.27
N GLN A 237 8.48 14.25 3.12
CA GLN A 237 9.85 14.70 3.37
C GLN A 237 10.74 14.57 2.12
N VAL A 238 10.46 13.62 1.23
CA VAL A 238 11.15 13.53 -0.07
C VAL A 238 10.79 14.71 -0.96
N LEU A 239 9.50 15.04 -1.06
CA LEU A 239 9.03 16.20 -1.83
C LEU A 239 9.59 17.52 -1.27
N ASP A 240 9.65 17.67 0.05
CA ASP A 240 10.22 18.87 0.70
C ASP A 240 11.72 19.05 0.40
N LYS A 241 12.44 17.98 0.02
CA LYS A 241 13.84 18.02 -0.45
C LYS A 241 13.97 18.35 -1.93
N GLY A 242 12.86 18.49 -2.67
CA GLY A 242 12.84 18.61 -4.12
C GLY A 242 13.23 17.31 -4.85
N ALA A 243 13.11 16.17 -4.17
CA ALA A 243 13.30 14.83 -4.71
C ALA A 243 11.94 14.20 -5.06
N THR A 244 11.96 13.09 -5.79
CA THR A 244 10.74 12.40 -6.24
C THR A 244 10.53 11.09 -5.46
N PRO A 245 9.50 10.98 -4.61
CA PRO A 245 9.12 9.69 -4.04
C PRO A 245 8.42 8.84 -5.09
N VAL A 246 8.69 7.54 -5.08
CA VAL A 246 7.95 6.54 -5.86
C VAL A 246 7.47 5.47 -4.89
N LEU A 247 6.16 5.36 -4.73
CA LEU A 247 5.58 4.35 -3.86
C LEU A 247 5.39 3.04 -4.63
N MET A 248 5.63 1.91 -3.96
CA MET A 248 5.51 0.60 -4.60
C MET A 248 4.70 -0.37 -3.74
N SER A 249 3.86 -1.20 -4.37
CA SER A 249 3.26 -2.33 -3.66
C SER A 249 4.35 -3.34 -3.26
N ASN A 250 4.22 -3.98 -2.10
CA ASN A 250 5.19 -5.00 -1.69
C ASN A 250 5.23 -6.17 -2.69
N THR A 251 6.35 -6.90 -2.76
CA THR A 251 6.44 -8.12 -3.59
C THR A 251 5.44 -9.21 -3.14
N PRO A 252 5.01 -10.12 -4.04
CA PRO A 252 4.18 -11.25 -3.67
C PRO A 252 4.97 -12.28 -2.85
N ASN A 253 4.29 -12.91 -1.90
CA ASN A 253 4.74 -14.19 -1.35
C ASN A 253 4.58 -15.27 -2.42
N PHE A 254 5.46 -16.27 -2.42
CA PHE A 254 5.35 -17.46 -3.25
C PHE A 254 4.11 -18.27 -2.87
N SER A 255 3.04 -18.03 -3.62
CA SER A 255 1.74 -18.68 -3.44
C SER A 255 1.02 -18.71 -4.77
N PHE A 256 0.43 -19.86 -5.06
CA PHE A 256 -0.40 -20.09 -6.23
C PHE A 256 -1.72 -20.73 -5.79
N ASN A 257 -2.80 -20.32 -6.42
CA ASN A 257 -4.11 -20.96 -6.36
C ASN A 257 -4.57 -21.19 -7.80
N LYS A 258 -4.67 -22.45 -8.22
CA LYS A 258 -5.08 -22.84 -9.58
C LYS A 258 -4.30 -22.09 -10.69
N GLY A 259 -2.98 -22.03 -10.54
CA GLY A 259 -2.08 -21.36 -11.51
C GLY A 259 -2.09 -19.83 -11.43
N LYS A 260 -2.77 -19.23 -10.45
CA LYS A 260 -2.85 -17.77 -10.25
C LYS A 260 -2.20 -17.35 -8.95
N VAL A 261 -1.51 -16.22 -8.98
CA VAL A 261 -0.97 -15.61 -7.76
C VAL A 261 -2.11 -14.86 -7.07
N PRO A 262 -2.32 -15.04 -5.74
CA PRO A 262 -3.36 -14.31 -5.01
C PRO A 262 -3.24 -12.79 -5.19
N ALA A 263 -4.36 -12.08 -5.06
CA ALA A 263 -4.37 -10.62 -5.12
C ALA A 263 -3.50 -10.01 -4.02
N SER A 264 -2.97 -8.82 -4.28
CA SER A 264 -2.22 -8.07 -3.28
C SER A 264 -3.08 -7.78 -2.04
N GLY A 265 -2.46 -7.85 -0.87
CA GLY A 265 -3.12 -7.51 0.38
C GLY A 265 -3.32 -5.99 0.53
N ARG A 266 -3.93 -5.60 1.65
CA ARG A 266 -4.27 -4.18 1.94
C ARG A 266 -3.11 -3.19 1.80
N PHE A 267 -1.86 -3.60 2.04
CA PHE A 267 -0.71 -2.69 2.04
C PHE A 267 -0.34 -2.19 0.65
N GLY A 268 -0.48 -3.02 -0.39
CA GLY A 268 -0.37 -2.55 -1.77
C GLY A 268 -1.44 -1.52 -2.10
N GLY A 269 -2.68 -1.76 -1.66
CA GLY A 269 -3.79 -0.80 -1.76
C GLY A 269 -3.53 0.51 -1.00
N TYR A 270 -2.89 0.44 0.17
CA TYR A 270 -2.51 1.63 0.96
C TYR A 270 -1.37 2.43 0.33
N MET A 271 -0.40 1.79 -0.31
CA MET A 271 0.63 2.50 -1.07
C MET A 271 0.01 3.25 -2.26
N LYS A 272 -0.91 2.61 -2.98
CA LYS A 272 -1.65 3.21 -4.08
C LYS A 272 -2.52 4.40 -3.63
N LEU A 273 -3.28 4.22 -2.54
CA LEU A 273 -4.04 5.28 -1.87
C LEU A 273 -3.18 6.54 -1.69
N VAL A 274 -2.03 6.41 -1.02
CA VAL A 274 -1.18 7.55 -0.69
C VAL A 274 -0.59 8.18 -1.96
N ALA A 275 -0.22 7.36 -2.93
CA ALA A 275 0.33 7.86 -4.20
C ALA A 275 -0.69 8.71 -4.98
N GLU A 276 -1.95 8.25 -5.03
CA GLU A 276 -3.04 8.99 -5.67
C GLU A 276 -3.37 10.30 -4.93
N GLU A 277 -3.45 10.26 -3.60
CA GLU A 277 -3.69 11.45 -2.76
C GLU A 277 -2.62 12.52 -2.96
N MET A 278 -1.35 12.10 -3.00
CA MET A 278 -0.20 13.00 -3.11
C MET A 278 0.17 13.31 -4.56
N LYS A 279 -0.49 12.68 -5.54
CA LYS A 279 -0.21 12.79 -6.99
C LYS A 279 1.25 12.47 -7.33
N ILE A 280 1.78 11.41 -6.73
CA ILE A 280 3.15 10.92 -6.94
C ILE A 280 3.14 9.57 -7.67
N PRO A 281 4.24 9.16 -8.32
CA PRO A 281 4.31 7.89 -9.02
C PRO A 281 4.03 6.67 -8.11
N PHE A 282 3.31 5.70 -8.66
CA PHE A 282 3.06 4.39 -8.04
C PHE A 282 3.42 3.25 -8.99
N ILE A 283 4.32 2.37 -8.55
CA ILE A 283 4.64 1.12 -9.25
C ILE A 283 3.92 -0.03 -8.56
N ASP A 284 3.04 -0.72 -9.29
CA ASP A 284 2.40 -1.95 -8.78
C ASP A 284 3.33 -3.15 -8.92
N HIS A 285 4.44 -3.12 -8.19
CA HIS A 285 5.50 -4.12 -8.24
C HIS A 285 4.95 -5.53 -7.98
N TYR A 286 3.97 -5.66 -7.08
CA TYR A 286 3.25 -6.90 -6.83
C TYR A 286 2.71 -7.51 -8.13
N ASN A 287 1.90 -6.77 -8.89
CA ASN A 287 1.23 -7.30 -10.07
C ASN A 287 2.19 -7.48 -11.26
N TYR A 288 3.21 -6.62 -11.40
CA TYR A 288 4.26 -6.85 -12.39
C TYR A 288 4.98 -8.19 -12.15
N ILE A 289 5.30 -8.53 -10.90
CA ILE A 289 5.88 -9.84 -10.56
C ILE A 289 4.85 -10.96 -10.79
N ALA A 290 3.65 -10.83 -10.20
CA ALA A 290 2.62 -11.86 -10.21
C ALA A 290 2.25 -12.31 -11.63
N ARG A 291 2.05 -11.36 -12.56
CA ARG A 291 1.67 -11.67 -13.94
C ARG A 291 2.76 -12.43 -14.71
N GLN A 292 4.03 -12.22 -14.40
CA GLN A 292 5.10 -13.00 -15.01
C GLN A 292 5.26 -14.36 -14.33
N TRP A 293 5.09 -14.45 -13.01
CA TRP A 293 5.07 -15.73 -12.31
C TRP A 293 3.98 -16.66 -12.83
N GLU A 294 2.79 -16.13 -13.12
CA GLU A 294 1.69 -16.90 -13.73
C GLU A 294 2.04 -17.43 -15.13
N LYS A 295 2.83 -16.69 -15.92
CA LYS A 295 3.32 -17.16 -17.22
C LYS A 295 4.42 -18.21 -17.10
N LEU A 296 5.30 -18.06 -16.12
CA LEU A 296 6.37 -19.02 -15.84
C LEU A 296 5.80 -20.33 -15.29
N GLY A 297 4.75 -20.25 -14.48
CA GLY A 297 4.13 -21.37 -13.80
C GLY A 297 4.84 -21.78 -12.51
N GLU A 298 4.06 -22.24 -11.54
CA GLU A 298 4.52 -22.59 -10.20
C GLU A 298 5.66 -23.63 -10.21
N ASN A 299 5.53 -24.68 -11.02
CA ASN A 299 6.52 -25.77 -11.09
C ASN A 299 7.88 -25.28 -11.62
N ASN A 300 7.89 -24.32 -12.55
CA ASN A 300 9.12 -23.73 -13.09
C ASN A 300 9.83 -22.87 -12.03
N ILE A 301 9.07 -22.11 -11.23
CA ILE A 301 9.62 -21.31 -10.14
C ILE A 301 10.21 -22.23 -9.06
N LYS A 302 9.52 -23.33 -8.73
CA LYS A 302 10.02 -24.36 -7.81
C LYS A 302 11.31 -25.00 -8.31
N SER A 303 11.38 -25.40 -9.58
CA SER A 303 12.57 -26.06 -10.14
C SER A 303 13.81 -25.16 -10.16
N LYS A 304 13.62 -23.83 -10.25
CA LYS A 304 14.69 -22.84 -10.13
C LYS A 304 15.11 -22.53 -8.68
N ASN A 305 14.44 -23.12 -7.69
CA ASN A 305 14.67 -22.86 -6.27
C ASN A 305 14.66 -21.36 -5.92
N TRP A 306 13.70 -20.62 -6.48
CA TRP A 306 13.59 -19.16 -6.29
C TRP A 306 13.27 -18.75 -4.85
N PHE A 307 12.78 -19.68 -4.03
CA PHE A 307 12.38 -19.50 -2.63
C PHE A 307 13.06 -20.58 -1.76
N PRO A 308 14.37 -20.46 -1.52
CA PRO A 308 15.19 -21.56 -0.99
C PRO A 308 15.02 -21.80 0.51
N THR A 309 14.41 -20.87 1.24
CA THR A 309 14.28 -20.94 2.70
C THR A 309 12.84 -20.87 3.19
N ASP A 310 12.02 -20.06 2.54
CA ASP A 310 10.63 -19.80 2.90
C ASP A 310 9.89 -19.19 1.71
N TYR A 311 8.59 -18.93 1.85
CA TYR A 311 7.73 -18.40 0.79
C TYR A 311 7.91 -16.89 0.51
N LYS A 312 8.81 -16.19 1.20
CA LYS A 312 8.96 -14.72 1.11
C LYS A 312 10.30 -14.31 0.53
N HIS A 313 11.38 -14.93 1.00
CA HIS A 313 12.73 -14.49 0.73
C HIS A 313 13.31 -15.20 -0.50
N THR A 314 13.74 -14.38 -1.45
CA THR A 314 14.14 -14.81 -2.79
C THR A 314 15.60 -15.24 -2.88
N ALA A 315 15.89 -16.26 -3.67
CA ALA A 315 17.24 -16.53 -4.15
C ALA A 315 17.76 -15.38 -5.05
N PRO A 316 19.09 -15.24 -5.23
CA PRO A 316 19.71 -14.24 -6.12
C PRO A 316 19.02 -14.02 -7.47
N GLY A 317 18.73 -15.09 -8.21
CA GLY A 317 18.09 -14.98 -9.53
C GLY A 317 16.65 -14.44 -9.48
N ALA A 318 15.90 -14.75 -8.42
CA ALA A 318 14.55 -14.23 -8.24
C ALA A 318 14.54 -12.77 -7.74
N ALA A 319 15.53 -12.38 -6.95
CA ALA A 319 15.72 -11.01 -6.52
C ALA A 319 16.10 -10.09 -7.68
N ASP A 320 17.00 -10.54 -8.57
CA ASP A 320 17.31 -9.84 -9.81
C ASP A 320 16.09 -9.75 -10.74
N PHE A 321 15.33 -10.85 -10.87
CA PHE A 321 14.06 -10.84 -11.60
C PHE A 321 13.07 -9.78 -11.08
N ASN A 322 12.92 -9.65 -9.75
CA ASN A 322 12.07 -8.63 -9.15
C ASN A 322 12.61 -7.20 -9.47
N ALA A 323 13.93 -6.98 -9.43
CA ALA A 323 14.51 -5.69 -9.84
C ALA A 323 14.18 -5.33 -11.30
N GLN A 324 14.19 -6.32 -12.21
CA GLN A 324 13.76 -6.13 -13.60
C GLN A 324 12.29 -5.73 -13.72
N MET A 325 11.41 -6.19 -12.82
CA MET A 325 9.99 -5.79 -12.82
C MET A 325 9.81 -4.31 -12.51
N ILE A 326 10.64 -3.73 -11.65
CA ILE A 326 10.66 -2.27 -11.39
C ILE A 326 11.09 -1.51 -12.64
N VAL A 327 12.16 -1.95 -13.30
CA VAL A 327 12.65 -1.35 -14.56
C VAL A 327 11.58 -1.43 -15.65
N ASN A 328 10.95 -2.59 -15.80
CA ASN A 328 9.87 -2.79 -16.75
C ASN A 328 8.67 -1.89 -16.44
N ALA A 329 8.28 -1.79 -15.17
CA ALA A 329 7.20 -0.91 -14.74
C ALA A 329 7.49 0.56 -15.05
N ALA A 330 8.71 1.04 -14.78
CA ALA A 330 9.11 2.41 -15.12
C ALA A 330 8.96 2.70 -16.62
N LYS A 331 9.33 1.74 -17.47
CA LYS A 331 9.15 1.84 -18.94
C LYS A 331 7.67 1.83 -19.33
N CYS A 332 6.89 0.89 -18.80
CA CYS A 332 5.47 0.74 -19.11
C CYS A 332 4.61 1.93 -18.66
N GLN A 333 4.96 2.53 -17.52
CA GLN A 333 4.29 3.70 -16.96
C GLN A 333 4.87 5.03 -17.45
N ASN A 334 5.93 4.98 -18.27
CA ASN A 334 6.66 6.14 -18.77
C ASN A 334 7.11 7.10 -17.65
N ILE A 335 7.73 6.57 -16.58
CA ILE A 335 8.37 7.38 -15.54
C ILE A 335 9.65 7.96 -16.13
N LYS A 336 9.50 9.08 -16.86
CA LYS A 336 10.49 9.62 -17.80
C LYS A 336 11.91 9.68 -17.23
N ASP A 337 12.09 10.21 -16.03
CA ASP A 337 13.42 10.39 -15.46
C ASP A 337 14.09 9.05 -15.14
N LEU A 338 13.34 8.07 -14.60
CA LEU A 338 13.86 6.72 -14.38
C LEU A 338 14.21 6.03 -15.71
N VAL A 339 13.36 6.17 -16.73
CA VAL A 339 13.63 5.61 -18.07
C VAL A 339 14.89 6.24 -18.68
N SER A 340 15.06 7.56 -18.54
CA SER A 340 16.22 8.28 -19.07
C SER A 340 17.55 7.88 -18.42
N ALA A 341 17.50 7.35 -17.20
CA ALA A 341 18.68 6.90 -16.47
C ALA A 341 19.04 5.43 -16.68
N LEU A 342 18.26 4.67 -17.46
CA LEU A 342 18.59 3.27 -17.73
C LEU A 342 19.90 3.15 -18.51
N ASN A 343 20.76 2.23 -18.07
CA ASN A 343 21.95 1.86 -18.84
C ASN A 343 21.60 0.81 -19.93
N THR A 344 22.60 0.26 -20.62
CA THR A 344 22.38 -0.76 -21.65
C THR A 344 21.58 -1.98 -21.15
N LYS A 345 21.92 -2.50 -19.96
CA LYS A 345 21.22 -3.64 -19.34
C LYS A 345 19.76 -3.28 -19.00
N GLY A 346 19.54 -2.09 -18.43
CA GLY A 346 18.20 -1.56 -18.15
C GLY A 346 17.33 -1.41 -19.39
N ASN A 347 17.90 -0.90 -20.49
CA ASN A 347 17.19 -0.76 -21.75
C ASN A 347 16.76 -2.10 -22.37
N GLN A 348 17.55 -3.16 -22.14
CA GLN A 348 17.25 -4.52 -22.62
C GLN A 348 16.12 -5.21 -21.86
N VAL A 349 15.77 -4.78 -20.63
CA VAL A 349 14.64 -5.34 -19.88
C VAL A 349 13.35 -5.13 -20.67
N LYS A 350 12.70 -6.22 -21.06
CA LYS A 350 11.48 -6.17 -21.87
C LYS A 350 10.50 -7.26 -21.45
N TYR A 351 9.49 -6.85 -20.69
CA TYR A 351 8.34 -7.68 -20.37
C TYR A 351 7.06 -7.00 -20.83
N SER A 352 5.97 -7.77 -20.83
CA SER A 352 4.63 -7.23 -21.10
C SER A 352 4.25 -6.18 -20.04
N CYS A 353 3.56 -5.12 -20.48
CA CYS A 353 3.03 -4.07 -19.60
C CYS A 353 1.68 -4.42 -18.95
N SER A 354 1.13 -5.60 -19.24
CA SER A 354 -0.13 -6.05 -18.66
C SER A 354 0.05 -6.41 -17.18
N VAL A 355 -0.64 -5.69 -16.31
CA VAL A 355 -0.71 -5.89 -14.85
C VAL A 355 -2.09 -6.30 -14.39
#